data_AF-A0A3C1H8I2-F1
#
_entry.id   AF-A0A3C1H8I2-F1
#
_cell.length_a   1.000
_cell.length_b   1.000
_cell.length_c   1.000
_cell.angle_alpha   90.00
_cell.angle_beta   90.00
_cell.angle_gamma   90.00
#
_symmetry.space_group_name_H-M   'P 1'
#
loop_
_entity.id
_entity.type
_entity.pdbx_description
1 polymer ?
#
loop_
_entity_poly.entity_id
_entity_poly.type
_entity_poly.pdbx_seq_one_letter_code
_entity_poly.pdbx_strand_id
1 'polypeptide(L)'
;MTPQPGEKPWALWVAMLYAAALAVMTLPMLVASFLGRLGDIDCPRLFLAWQYWAWLVVMGAAQWALLRVPVRVASKRPTTRGPVLVTILASGLMAGALVAAGIGSLYEFATRLEGAPDWIGWVGLGIVLLVWGAWSAVFARMTRTRDASDALSRQCRLLIRGSILELLVAVPTHVVARYRDYCCAGFMTFIGLTAGLSVMLFAFGPSIFFLFVERWKALHPVRSPR
;
A
#
# COMPACT_ATOMS: atom_id res chain seq x y z
N MET A 1 -18.74 -34.01 -7.07
CA MET A 1 -17.86 -32.86 -7.38
C MET A 1 -16.66 -32.93 -6.44
N THR A 2 -15.62 -33.62 -6.87
CA THR A 2 -14.35 -33.71 -6.14
C THR A 2 -13.47 -32.51 -6.52
N PRO A 3 -12.87 -31.80 -5.55
CA PRO A 3 -11.99 -30.67 -5.85
C PRO A 3 -10.73 -31.18 -6.57
N GLN A 4 -10.37 -30.56 -7.69
CA GLN A 4 -9.16 -30.94 -8.44
C GLN A 4 -7.89 -30.59 -7.65
N PRO A 5 -6.90 -31.51 -7.61
CA PRO A 5 -5.62 -31.26 -6.95
C PRO A 5 -4.72 -30.46 -7.89
N GLY A 6 -4.51 -29.17 -7.62
CA GLY A 6 -3.60 -28.38 -8.46
C GLY A 6 -3.62 -26.86 -8.33
N GLU A 7 -4.48 -26.25 -7.51
CA GLU A 7 -4.31 -24.84 -7.16
C GLU A 7 -3.17 -24.71 -6.14
N LYS A 8 -1.91 -24.65 -6.60
CA LYS A 8 -0.81 -24.25 -5.72
C LYS A 8 -1.23 -22.92 -5.07
N PRO A 9 -1.30 -22.81 -3.72
CA PRO A 9 -1.82 -21.63 -3.06
C PRO A 9 -0.78 -20.50 -3.07
N TRP A 10 -0.24 -20.15 -4.25
CA TRP A 10 0.85 -19.21 -4.39
C TRP A 10 0.38 -17.78 -4.08
N ALA A 11 -0.84 -17.41 -4.47
CA ALA A 11 -1.42 -16.15 -4.02
C ALA A 11 -1.51 -16.07 -2.49
N LEU A 12 -1.81 -17.20 -1.82
CA LEU A 12 -1.80 -17.32 -0.38
C LEU A 12 -0.37 -17.18 0.18
N TRP A 13 0.63 -17.77 -0.47
CA TRP A 13 2.04 -17.62 -0.09
C TRP A 13 2.54 -16.18 -0.22
N VAL A 14 2.20 -15.47 -1.29
CA VAL A 14 2.58 -14.06 -1.47
C VAL A 14 1.86 -13.17 -0.44
N ALA A 15 0.57 -13.42 -0.19
CA ALA A 15 -0.18 -12.71 0.85
C ALA A 15 0.37 -13.02 2.25
N MET A 16 0.71 -14.27 2.54
CA MET A 16 1.35 -14.67 3.81
C MET A 16 2.73 -14.06 3.96
N LEU A 17 3.55 -14.04 2.92
CA LEU A 17 4.89 -13.45 2.98
C LEU A 17 4.82 -11.93 3.18
N TYR A 18 3.83 -11.27 2.59
CA TYR A 18 3.55 -9.86 2.86
C TYR A 18 3.04 -9.62 4.29
N ALA A 19 2.10 -10.44 4.76
CA ALA A 19 1.63 -10.38 6.14
C ALA A 19 2.76 -10.66 7.14
N ALA A 20 3.66 -11.59 6.82
CA ALA A 20 4.85 -11.89 7.60
C ALA A 20 5.87 -10.73 7.56
N ALA A 21 6.07 -10.08 6.42
CA ALA A 21 6.92 -8.89 6.32
C ALA A 21 6.36 -7.72 7.16
N LEU A 22 5.04 -7.50 7.11
CA LEU A 22 4.36 -6.54 7.99
C LEU A 22 4.52 -6.95 9.46
N ALA A 23 4.32 -8.23 9.80
CA ALA A 23 4.52 -8.74 11.15
C ALA A 23 5.96 -8.53 11.64
N VAL A 24 6.97 -8.83 10.81
CA VAL A 24 8.40 -8.65 11.15
C VAL A 24 8.77 -7.18 11.31
N MET A 25 8.17 -6.25 10.56
CA MET A 25 8.39 -4.81 10.81
C MET A 25 7.72 -4.32 12.09
N THR A 26 6.60 -4.93 12.48
CA THR A 26 5.73 -4.42 13.56
C THR A 26 6.03 -5.07 14.92
N LEU A 27 6.40 -6.35 14.94
CA LEU A 27 6.71 -7.13 16.15
C LEU A 27 7.87 -6.56 16.95
N PRO A 28 9.03 -6.20 16.37
CA PRO A 28 10.17 -5.67 17.13
C PRO A 28 9.82 -4.37 17.85
N MET A 29 8.99 -3.53 17.22
CA MET A 29 8.51 -2.27 17.77
C MET A 29 7.53 -2.52 18.94
N LEU A 30 6.59 -3.45 18.76
CA LEU A 30 5.67 -3.91 19.80
C LEU A 30 6.44 -4.48 21.00
N VAL A 31 7.36 -5.41 20.75
CA VAL A 31 8.20 -6.04 21.78
C VAL A 31 9.04 -4.98 22.50
N ALA A 32 9.68 -4.05 21.80
CA ALA A 32 10.45 -2.96 22.41
C ALA A 32 9.59 -2.02 23.26
N SER A 33 8.33 -1.79 22.88
CA SER A 33 7.38 -0.98 23.66
C SER A 33 6.96 -1.66 24.97
N PHE A 34 6.80 -2.99 24.98
CA PHE A 34 6.42 -3.75 26.18
C PHE A 34 7.60 -4.11 27.10
N LEU A 35 8.82 -4.18 26.57
CA LEU A 35 10.04 -4.43 27.36
C LEU A 35 10.56 -3.18 28.10
N GLY A 36 9.88 -2.03 28.01
CA GLY A 36 10.26 -0.80 28.72
C GLY A 36 11.62 -0.21 28.32
N ARG A 37 12.26 -0.74 27.27
CA ARG A 37 13.59 -0.30 26.78
C ARG A 37 13.55 1.02 26.01
N LEU A 38 12.36 1.58 25.80
CA LEU A 38 12.13 2.83 25.08
C LEU A 38 11.67 3.97 26.03
N GLY A 39 12.15 4.02 27.29
CA GLY A 39 11.92 5.13 28.22
C GLY A 39 10.44 5.47 28.51
N ASP A 40 10.20 6.61 29.18
CA ASP A 40 8.88 7.22 29.46
C ASP A 40 8.13 7.72 28.20
N ILE A 41 8.39 7.11 27.05
CA ILE A 41 7.71 7.46 25.81
C ILE A 41 6.38 6.70 25.80
N ASP A 42 5.27 7.42 25.68
CA ASP A 42 3.88 6.95 25.52
C ASP A 42 3.65 6.14 24.21
N CYS A 43 4.68 5.46 23.70
CA CYS A 43 4.68 4.49 22.61
C CYS A 43 3.55 3.45 22.67
N PRO A 44 3.16 2.88 23.83
CA PRO A 44 2.11 1.86 23.86
C PRO A 44 0.76 2.37 23.35
N ARG A 45 0.45 3.67 23.54
CA ARG A 45 -0.83 4.26 23.09
C ARG A 45 -0.98 4.27 21.57
N LEU A 46 0.13 4.42 20.83
CA LEU A 46 0.10 4.42 19.37
C LEU A 46 -0.19 3.02 18.79
N PHE A 47 0.32 1.96 19.43
CA PHE A 47 0.07 0.57 19.02
C PHE A 47 -1.28 0.03 19.51
N LEU A 48 -1.85 0.59 20.57
CA LEU A 48 -3.23 0.35 20.99
C LEU A 48 -4.26 1.15 20.16
N ALA A 49 -3.81 2.12 19.37
CA ALA A 49 -4.70 2.94 18.55
C ALA A 49 -5.40 2.08 17.48
N TRP A 50 -6.73 2.14 17.41
CA TRP A 50 -7.52 1.35 16.46
C TRP A 50 -7.18 1.69 15.00
N GLN A 51 -6.71 2.90 14.73
CA GLN A 51 -6.31 3.40 13.41
C GLN A 51 -5.16 2.57 12.81
N TYR A 52 -4.21 2.15 13.65
CA TYR A 52 -3.08 1.33 13.22
C TYR A 52 -3.54 -0.04 12.71
N TRP A 53 -4.41 -0.72 13.47
CA TRP A 53 -4.98 -2.01 13.09
C TRP A 53 -5.88 -1.90 11.87
N ALA A 54 -6.70 -0.84 11.79
CA ALA A 54 -7.52 -0.55 10.62
C ALA A 54 -6.65 -0.41 9.35
N TRP A 55 -5.51 0.27 9.44
CA TRP A 55 -4.58 0.41 8.31
C TRP A 55 -3.99 -0.93 7.86
N LEU A 56 -3.57 -1.79 8.79
CA LEU A 56 -3.07 -3.14 8.46
C LEU A 56 -4.14 -4.00 7.75
N VAL A 57 -5.39 -3.93 8.23
CA VAL A 57 -6.52 -4.63 7.59
C VAL A 57 -6.76 -4.10 6.18
N VAL A 58 -6.71 -2.78 5.98
CA VAL A 58 -6.84 -2.15 4.66
C VAL A 58 -5.73 -2.62 3.71
N MET A 59 -4.48 -2.66 4.17
CA MET A 59 -3.34 -3.13 3.36
C MET A 59 -3.49 -4.60 2.98
N GLY A 60 -3.85 -5.46 3.93
CA GLY A 60 -4.10 -6.88 3.68
C GLY A 60 -5.25 -7.11 2.69
N ALA A 61 -6.35 -6.38 2.86
CA ALA A 61 -7.52 -6.47 1.99
C ALA A 61 -7.21 -5.97 0.56
N ALA A 62 -6.47 -4.87 0.44
CA ALA A 62 -6.02 -4.34 -0.85
C ALA A 62 -5.10 -5.34 -1.57
N GLN A 63 -4.21 -6.02 -0.83
CA GLN A 63 -3.26 -6.98 -1.39
C GLN A 63 -4.01 -8.20 -1.92
N TRP A 64 -4.97 -8.68 -1.14
CA TRP A 64 -5.86 -9.77 -1.52
C TRP A 64 -6.69 -9.42 -2.78
N ALA A 65 -7.21 -8.19 -2.86
CA ALA A 65 -7.94 -7.72 -4.03
C ALA A 65 -7.08 -7.72 -5.29
N LEU A 66 -5.84 -7.19 -5.21
CA LEU A 66 -4.90 -7.14 -6.34
C LEU A 66 -4.42 -8.51 -6.80
N LEU A 67 -4.35 -9.51 -5.92
CA LEU A 67 -3.96 -10.87 -6.31
C LEU A 67 -5.12 -11.68 -6.91
N ARG A 68 -6.37 -11.38 -6.53
CA ARG A 68 -7.55 -12.08 -7.07
C ARG A 68 -7.72 -11.93 -8.58
N VAL A 69 -7.38 -10.77 -9.14
CA VAL A 69 -7.50 -10.49 -10.58
C VAL A 69 -6.48 -11.26 -11.43
N PRO A 70 -5.15 -11.19 -11.19
CA PRO A 70 -4.15 -11.90 -11.97
C PRO A 70 -4.30 -13.42 -11.88
N VAL A 71 -4.80 -13.98 -10.77
CA VAL A 71 -5.14 -15.42 -10.66
C VAL A 71 -6.28 -15.80 -11.60
N ARG A 72 -7.31 -14.96 -11.71
CA ARG A 72 -8.44 -15.20 -12.65
C ARG A 72 -8.04 -14.99 -14.11
N VAL A 73 -7.15 -14.03 -14.38
CA VAL A 73 -6.59 -13.80 -15.73
C VAL A 73 -5.66 -14.93 -16.14
N ALA A 74 -4.79 -15.41 -15.24
CA ALA A 74 -3.89 -16.54 -15.50
C ALA A 74 -4.63 -17.87 -15.71
N SER A 75 -5.79 -18.05 -15.08
CA SER A 75 -6.65 -19.23 -15.25
C SER A 75 -7.53 -19.20 -16.50
N LYS A 76 -7.31 -18.24 -17.43
CA LYS A 76 -8.09 -18.06 -18.67
C LYS A 76 -9.61 -18.01 -18.46
N ARG A 77 -10.09 -17.71 -17.24
CA ARG A 77 -11.53 -17.51 -17.00
C ARG A 77 -11.91 -16.10 -17.44
N PRO A 78 -13.05 -15.93 -18.16
CA PRO A 78 -13.55 -14.61 -18.50
C PRO A 78 -13.73 -13.79 -17.21
N THR A 79 -12.97 -12.72 -17.09
CA THR A 79 -13.02 -11.83 -15.93
C THR A 79 -14.25 -10.95 -16.06
N THR A 80 -15.27 -11.22 -15.25
CA THR A 80 -16.37 -10.29 -15.05
C THR A 80 -15.85 -8.95 -14.50
N ARG A 81 -16.53 -7.84 -14.80
CA ARG A 81 -16.07 -6.47 -14.48
C ARG A 81 -15.89 -6.18 -12.97
N GLY A 82 -16.55 -6.95 -12.09
CA GLY A 82 -16.54 -6.75 -10.64
C GLY A 82 -15.15 -6.81 -9.97
N PRO A 83 -14.38 -7.91 -10.12
CA PRO A 83 -13.03 -8.04 -9.58
C PRO A 83 -12.07 -6.91 -9.98
N VAL A 84 -12.18 -6.41 -11.21
CA VAL A 84 -11.34 -5.32 -11.73
C VAL A 84 -11.65 -4.01 -11.01
N LEU A 85 -12.90 -3.77 -10.65
CA LEU A 85 -13.31 -2.59 -9.87
C LEU A 85 -12.65 -2.58 -8.49
N VAL A 86 -12.57 -3.72 -7.81
CA VAL A 86 -11.95 -3.81 -6.48
C VAL A 86 -10.46 -3.46 -6.55
N THR A 87 -9.76 -3.88 -7.61
CA THR A 87 -8.35 -3.52 -7.82
C THR A 87 -8.13 -2.04 -8.12
N ILE A 88 -9.06 -1.42 -8.84
CA ILE A 88 -9.04 0.02 -9.13
C ILE A 88 -9.27 0.83 -7.85
N LEU A 89 -10.23 0.41 -7.02
CA LEU A 89 -10.50 1.07 -5.75
C LEU A 89 -9.33 0.91 -4.77
N ALA A 90 -8.73 -0.28 -4.69
CA ALA A 90 -7.56 -0.55 -3.86
C ALA A 90 -6.33 0.26 -4.31
N SER A 91 -6.00 0.26 -5.60
CA SER A 91 -4.88 1.07 -6.13
C SER A 91 -5.14 2.58 -5.97
N GLY A 92 -6.37 3.03 -6.20
CA GLY A 92 -6.77 4.42 -5.96
C GLY A 92 -6.61 4.82 -4.49
N LEU A 93 -6.96 3.93 -3.56
CA LEU A 93 -6.81 4.17 -2.12
C LEU A 93 -5.34 4.34 -1.73
N MET A 94 -4.46 3.50 -2.28
CA MET A 94 -3.01 3.62 -2.05
C MET A 94 -2.44 4.92 -2.62
N ALA A 95 -2.87 5.31 -3.82
CA ALA A 95 -2.46 6.59 -4.42
C ALA A 95 -2.98 7.79 -3.60
N GLY A 96 -4.24 7.72 -3.13
CA GLY A 96 -4.83 8.73 -2.27
C GLY A 96 -4.11 8.87 -0.92
N ALA A 97 -3.77 7.74 -0.30
CA ALA A 97 -3.01 7.72 0.95
C ALA A 97 -1.63 8.35 0.80
N LEU A 98 -0.89 8.07 -0.30
CA LEU A 98 0.40 8.71 -0.58
C LEU A 98 0.27 10.23 -0.69
N VAL A 99 -0.64 10.71 -1.52
CA VAL A 99 -0.81 12.17 -1.73
C VAL A 99 -1.24 12.87 -0.45
N ALA A 100 -2.15 12.29 0.32
CA ALA A 100 -2.59 12.86 1.58
C ALA A 100 -1.46 12.90 2.62
N ALA A 101 -0.65 11.85 2.70
CA ALA A 101 0.51 11.80 3.59
C ALA A 101 1.58 12.83 3.19
N GLY A 102 1.79 13.03 1.88
CA GLY A 102 2.75 14.01 1.36
C GLY A 102 2.31 15.44 1.63
N ILE A 103 1.03 15.75 1.37
CA ILE A 103 0.44 17.06 1.73
C ILE A 103 0.55 17.29 3.24
N GLY A 104 0.24 16.28 4.04
CA GLY A 104 0.38 16.34 5.49
C GLY A 104 1.80 16.63 5.96
N SER A 105 2.79 15.96 5.37
CA SER A 105 4.22 16.16 5.67
C SER A 105 4.69 17.57 5.31
N LEU A 106 4.27 18.09 4.15
CA LEU A 106 4.58 19.46 3.72
C LEU A 106 3.88 20.51 4.60
N TYR A 107 2.63 20.25 4.98
CA TYR A 107 1.87 21.14 5.85
C TYR A 107 2.53 21.24 7.23
N GLU A 108 2.87 20.12 7.86
CA GLU A 108 3.58 20.09 9.14
C GLU A 108 4.91 20.84 9.07
N PHE A 109 5.67 20.66 7.99
CA PHE A 109 6.91 21.37 7.74
C PHE A 109 6.71 22.90 7.66
N ALA A 110 5.62 23.34 7.01
CA ALA A 110 5.33 24.75 6.78
C ALA A 110 4.75 25.47 8.02
N THR A 111 3.81 24.85 8.74
CA THR A 111 3.02 25.54 9.78
C THR A 111 3.50 25.34 11.21
N ARG A 112 4.51 24.49 11.47
CA ARG A 112 5.05 24.22 12.83
C ARG A 112 3.93 23.95 13.85
N LEU A 113 3.09 22.97 13.55
CA LEU A 113 1.75 22.84 14.11
C LEU A 113 1.75 22.58 15.65
N GLU A 114 1.76 23.64 16.45
CA GLU A 114 1.42 23.61 17.87
C GLU A 114 -0.09 23.81 18.02
N GLY A 115 -0.81 22.76 18.42
CA GLY A 115 -2.24 22.84 18.74
C GLY A 115 -3.18 22.87 17.51
N ALA A 116 -3.15 21.82 16.70
CA ALA A 116 -4.06 21.64 15.57
C ALA A 116 -5.53 21.56 16.06
N PRO A 117 -6.44 22.45 15.62
CA PRO A 117 -7.86 22.33 15.96
C PRO A 117 -8.50 21.09 15.32
N ASP A 118 -9.45 20.47 16.03
CA ASP A 118 -10.06 19.17 15.67
C ASP A 118 -10.66 19.09 14.25
N TRP A 119 -11.05 20.22 13.65
CA TRP A 119 -11.58 20.28 12.28
C TRP A 119 -10.53 19.93 11.21
N ILE A 120 -9.23 20.05 11.51
CA ILE A 120 -8.14 19.69 10.59
C ILE A 120 -8.18 18.19 10.27
N GLY A 121 -8.57 17.35 11.23
CA GLY A 121 -8.75 15.91 10.99
C GLY A 121 -9.83 15.61 9.95
N TRP A 122 -10.97 16.31 10.03
CA TRP A 122 -12.06 16.17 9.06
C TRP A 122 -11.71 16.70 7.68
N VAL A 123 -10.96 17.81 7.61
CA VAL A 123 -10.45 18.34 6.34
C VAL A 123 -9.42 17.39 5.72
N GLY A 124 -8.53 16.81 6.53
CA GLY A 124 -7.61 15.77 6.09
C GLY A 124 -8.35 14.56 5.52
N LEU A 125 -9.38 14.07 6.21
CA LEU A 125 -10.22 12.97 5.71
C LEU A 125 -10.94 13.34 4.41
N GLY A 126 -11.48 14.56 4.31
CA GLY A 126 -12.10 15.08 3.09
C GLY A 126 -11.13 15.10 1.91
N ILE A 127 -9.90 15.56 2.12
CA ILE A 127 -8.82 15.54 1.10
C ILE A 127 -8.50 14.10 0.70
N VAL A 128 -8.33 13.19 1.66
CA VAL A 128 -8.09 11.75 1.38
C VAL A 128 -9.19 11.19 0.48
N LEU A 129 -10.47 11.43 0.81
CA LEU A 129 -11.60 10.92 0.03
C LEU A 129 -11.70 11.55 -1.36
N LEU A 130 -11.44 12.85 -1.48
CA LEU A 130 -11.44 13.55 -2.77
C LEU A 130 -10.32 13.03 -3.68
N VAL A 131 -9.11 12.93 -3.14
CA VAL A 131 -7.95 12.45 -3.89
C VAL A 131 -8.10 10.96 -4.22
N TRP A 132 -8.63 10.16 -3.30
CA TRP A 132 -9.01 8.77 -3.56
C TRP A 132 -9.99 8.65 -4.72
N GLY A 133 -11.09 9.40 -4.70
CA GLY A 133 -12.08 9.41 -5.77
C GLY A 133 -11.47 9.82 -7.11
N ALA A 134 -10.64 10.86 -7.14
CA ALA A 134 -9.94 11.31 -8.33
C ALA A 134 -9.02 10.22 -8.92
N TRP A 135 -8.18 9.59 -8.10
CA TRP A 135 -7.27 8.53 -8.56
C TRP A 135 -8.01 7.26 -8.95
N SER A 136 -9.07 6.88 -8.22
CA SER A 136 -9.94 5.77 -8.62
C SER A 136 -10.60 6.02 -9.97
N ALA A 137 -11.03 7.25 -10.27
CA ALA A 137 -11.57 7.61 -11.58
C ALA A 137 -10.51 7.54 -12.68
N VAL A 138 -9.29 8.03 -12.42
CA VAL A 138 -8.16 7.92 -13.36
C VAL A 138 -7.84 6.46 -13.68
N PHE A 139 -7.73 5.61 -12.65
CA PHE A 139 -7.48 4.18 -12.83
C PHE A 139 -8.65 3.43 -13.49
N ALA A 140 -9.89 3.82 -13.22
CA ALA A 140 -11.06 3.31 -13.92
C ALA A 140 -11.06 3.67 -15.41
N ARG A 141 -10.62 4.89 -15.75
CA ARG A 141 -10.50 5.33 -17.15
C ARG A 141 -9.36 4.59 -17.86
N MET A 142 -8.23 4.40 -17.19
CA MET A 142 -7.08 3.66 -17.76
C MET A 142 -7.44 2.20 -18.08
N THR A 143 -8.15 1.52 -17.17
CA THR A 143 -8.58 0.12 -17.33
C THR A 143 -9.68 -0.06 -18.37
N ARG A 144 -10.53 0.94 -18.63
CA ARG A 144 -11.56 0.87 -19.69
C ARG A 144 -11.01 0.78 -21.10
N THR A 145 -9.79 1.28 -21.32
CA THR A 145 -9.20 1.43 -22.67
C THR A 145 -8.16 0.36 -23.01
N ARG A 146 -7.84 -0.54 -22.08
CA ARG A 146 -6.67 -1.42 -22.18
C ARG A 146 -6.94 -2.79 -21.58
N ASP A 147 -6.10 -3.76 -21.94
CA ASP A 147 -6.09 -5.07 -21.30
C ASP A 147 -5.77 -4.96 -19.80
N ALA A 148 -6.44 -5.82 -19.01
CA ALA A 148 -6.37 -5.76 -17.55
C ALA A 148 -4.94 -5.95 -17.01
N SER A 149 -4.12 -6.79 -17.65
CA SER A 149 -2.72 -7.00 -17.25
C SER A 149 -1.86 -5.75 -17.43
N ASP A 150 -2.02 -5.06 -18.56
CA ASP A 150 -1.26 -3.85 -18.88
C ASP A 150 -1.66 -2.69 -17.96
N ALA A 151 -2.95 -2.59 -17.64
CA ALA A 151 -3.45 -1.60 -16.71
C ALA A 151 -2.88 -1.84 -15.29
N LEU A 152 -2.86 -3.07 -14.80
CA LEU A 152 -2.29 -3.41 -13.49
C LEU A 152 -0.78 -3.12 -13.41
N SER A 153 -0.02 -3.50 -14.44
CA SER A 153 1.43 -3.22 -14.50
C SER A 153 1.74 -1.72 -14.46
N ARG A 154 0.93 -0.90 -15.13
CA ARG A 154 1.06 0.56 -15.09
C ARG A 154 0.65 1.14 -13.74
N GLN A 155 -0.44 0.66 -13.14
CA GLN A 155 -0.86 1.06 -11.79
C GLN A 155 0.25 0.78 -10.77
N CYS A 156 0.84 -0.41 -10.77
CA CYS A 156 1.94 -0.75 -9.86
C CYS A 156 3.15 0.17 -10.07
N ARG A 157 3.51 0.45 -11.34
CA ARG A 157 4.63 1.35 -11.66
C ARG A 157 4.37 2.79 -11.22
N LEU A 158 3.13 3.27 -11.30
CA LEU A 158 2.74 4.59 -10.80
C LEU A 158 2.80 4.64 -9.27
N LEU A 159 2.31 3.60 -8.59
CA LEU A 159 2.39 3.51 -7.13
C LEU A 159 3.84 3.48 -6.64
N ILE A 160 4.72 2.69 -7.28
CA ILE A 160 6.15 2.66 -6.93
C ILE A 160 6.80 4.04 -7.14
N ARG A 161 6.53 4.70 -8.28
CA ARG A 161 7.04 6.06 -8.54
C ARG A 161 6.52 7.06 -7.50
N GLY A 162 5.24 6.97 -7.15
CA GLY A 162 4.62 7.79 -6.11
C GLY A 162 5.24 7.56 -4.74
N SER A 163 5.45 6.31 -4.33
CA SER A 163 6.12 5.96 -3.08
C SER A 163 7.56 6.48 -3.02
N ILE A 164 8.32 6.38 -4.12
CA ILE A 164 9.69 6.92 -4.17
C ILE A 164 9.68 8.44 -4.02
N LEU A 165 8.77 9.12 -4.73
CA LEU A 165 8.61 10.58 -4.63
C LEU A 165 8.22 11.00 -3.21
N GLU A 166 7.29 10.27 -2.59
CA GLU A 166 6.85 10.49 -1.22
C GLU A 166 8.03 10.33 -0.25
N LEU A 167 8.81 9.25 -0.36
CA LEU A 167 10.00 9.06 0.48
C LEU A 167 11.06 10.14 0.26
N LEU A 168 11.23 10.61 -0.97
CA LEU A 168 12.18 11.68 -1.30
C LEU A 168 11.81 13.01 -0.62
N VAL A 169 10.52 13.27 -0.41
CA VAL A 169 10.02 14.46 0.31
C VAL A 169 9.94 14.21 1.83
N ALA A 170 9.46 13.04 2.25
CA ALA A 170 9.22 12.69 3.64
C ALA A 170 10.52 12.51 4.44
N VAL A 171 11.57 11.93 3.87
CA VAL A 171 12.86 11.75 4.57
C VAL A 171 13.50 13.08 4.96
N PRO A 172 13.73 14.06 4.05
CA PRO A 172 14.36 15.32 4.43
C PRO A 172 13.47 16.15 5.36
N THR A 173 12.15 16.16 5.15
CA THR A 173 11.23 16.85 6.06
C THR A 173 11.25 16.24 7.46
N HIS A 174 11.33 14.91 7.57
CA HIS A 174 11.48 14.22 8.85
C HIS A 174 12.82 14.51 9.53
N VAL A 175 13.93 14.55 8.78
CA VAL A 175 15.26 14.92 9.31
C VAL A 175 15.24 16.35 9.84
N VAL A 176 14.69 17.31 9.10
CA VAL A 176 14.59 18.71 9.55
C VAL A 176 13.66 18.83 10.76
N ALA A 177 12.54 18.11 10.79
CA ALA A 177 11.64 18.09 11.94
C ALA A 177 12.33 17.55 13.21
N ARG A 178 13.25 16.58 13.06
CA ARG A 178 14.06 16.01 14.15
C ARG A 178 15.18 16.92 14.65
N TYR A 179 15.65 17.85 13.82
CA TYR A 179 16.63 18.87 14.21
C TYR A 179 15.98 20.05 14.96
N ARG A 180 14.65 20.16 14.96
CA ARG A 180 13.92 21.07 15.85
C ARG A 180 13.60 20.29 17.12
N ASP A 181 13.80 20.87 18.30
CA ASP A 181 13.72 20.22 19.62
C ASP A 181 12.32 19.71 20.05
N TYR A 182 11.55 19.11 19.14
CA TYR A 182 10.31 18.41 19.44
C TYR A 182 10.61 17.00 19.96
N CYS A 183 10.11 16.70 21.17
CA CYS A 183 10.30 15.43 21.88
C CYS A 183 9.72 14.21 21.11
N CYS A 184 8.81 14.44 20.18
CA CYS A 184 8.29 13.45 19.24
C CYS A 184 8.55 13.97 17.82
N ALA A 185 9.26 13.18 17.01
CA ALA A 185 9.45 13.49 15.60
C ALA A 185 8.10 13.78 14.92
N GLY A 186 8.08 14.71 13.95
CA GLY A 186 6.84 15.18 13.33
C GLY A 186 5.90 14.05 12.91
N PHE A 187 4.68 14.03 13.46
CA PHE A 187 3.76 12.90 13.36
C PHE A 187 3.32 12.65 11.91
N MET A 188 3.10 13.72 11.13
CA MET A 188 2.69 13.60 9.74
C MET A 188 3.86 13.15 8.86
N THR A 189 5.09 13.60 9.13
CA THR A 189 6.28 13.11 8.41
C THR A 189 6.51 11.61 8.64
N PHE A 190 6.25 11.11 9.85
CA PHE A 190 6.30 9.68 10.15
C PHE A 190 5.21 8.89 9.40
N ILE A 191 3.99 9.45 9.31
CA ILE A 191 2.91 8.89 8.48
C ILE A 191 3.33 8.86 6.99
N GLY A 192 3.99 9.91 6.49
CA GLY A 192 4.56 9.96 5.13
C GLY A 192 5.55 8.82 4.85
N LEU A 193 6.52 8.64 5.74
CA LEU A 193 7.51 7.56 5.63
C LEU A 193 6.87 6.17 5.66
N THR A 194 5.96 5.93 6.60
CA THR A 194 5.28 4.64 6.75
C THR A 194 4.36 4.36 5.58
N ALA A 195 3.59 5.34 5.09
CA ALA A 195 2.75 5.20 3.90
C ALA A 195 3.59 4.92 2.64
N GLY A 196 4.67 5.67 2.43
CA GLY A 196 5.61 5.49 1.33
C GLY A 196 6.17 4.07 1.26
N LEU A 197 6.73 3.58 2.37
CA LEU A 197 7.27 2.22 2.48
C LEU A 197 6.19 1.14 2.30
N SER A 198 5.03 1.32 2.93
CA SER A 198 3.97 0.30 2.91
C SER A 198 3.38 0.14 1.51
N VAL A 199 3.12 1.24 0.80
CA VAL A 199 2.61 1.21 -0.58
C VAL A 199 3.66 0.67 -1.57
N MET A 200 4.94 0.95 -1.32
CA MET A 200 6.03 0.38 -2.10
C MET A 200 6.10 -1.14 -1.95
N LEU A 201 6.09 -1.65 -0.72
CA LEU A 201 6.05 -3.10 -0.42
C LEU A 201 4.82 -3.77 -1.02
N PHE A 202 3.67 -3.09 -0.93
CA PHE A 202 2.42 -3.54 -1.51
C PHE A 202 2.51 -3.70 -3.04
N ALA A 203 3.10 -2.73 -3.75
CA ALA A 203 3.24 -2.76 -5.20
C ALA A 203 4.28 -3.79 -5.71
N PHE A 204 5.23 -4.22 -4.87
CA PHE A 204 6.21 -5.25 -5.22
C PHE A 204 5.57 -6.64 -5.43
N GLY A 205 4.59 -7.02 -4.61
CA GLY A 205 3.93 -8.35 -4.68
C GLY A 205 3.41 -8.73 -6.07
N PRO A 206 2.49 -7.95 -6.67
CA PRO A 206 1.97 -8.25 -8.01
C PRO A 206 3.03 -8.10 -9.12
N SER A 207 3.99 -7.18 -8.96
CA SER A 207 5.05 -6.96 -9.96
C SER A 207 5.94 -8.20 -10.13
N ILE A 208 6.34 -8.85 -9.03
CA ILE A 208 7.14 -10.08 -9.06
C ILE A 208 6.35 -11.23 -9.72
N PHE A 209 5.04 -11.32 -9.46
CA PHE A 209 4.19 -12.34 -10.06
C PHE A 209 4.15 -12.23 -11.59
N PHE A 210 4.00 -11.02 -12.14
CA PHE A 210 3.99 -10.84 -13.59
C PHE A 210 5.32 -11.26 -14.23
N LEU A 211 6.45 -10.91 -13.62
CA LEU A 211 7.78 -11.35 -14.07
C LEU A 211 7.94 -12.87 -14.03
N PHE A 212 7.43 -13.52 -12.97
CA PHE A 212 7.47 -14.97 -12.86
C PHE A 212 6.65 -15.64 -13.97
N VAL A 213 5.44 -15.16 -14.24
CA VAL A 213 4.56 -15.72 -15.29
C VAL A 213 5.17 -15.55 -16.68
N GLU A 214 5.76 -14.40 -16.99
CA GLU A 214 6.45 -14.17 -18.26
C GLU A 214 7.63 -15.12 -18.43
N ARG A 215 8.46 -15.25 -17.39
CA ARG A 215 9.61 -16.17 -17.40
C ARG A 215 9.18 -17.64 -17.53
N TRP A 216 8.10 -18.04 -16.86
CA TRP A 216 7.58 -19.40 -16.96
C TRP A 216 7.11 -19.73 -18.38
N LYS A 217 6.40 -18.80 -19.02
CA LYS A 217 5.96 -18.95 -20.43
C LYS A 217 7.13 -19.04 -21.40
N ALA A 218 8.20 -18.28 -21.16
CA ALA A 218 9.41 -18.33 -21.98
C ALA A 218 10.16 -19.67 -21.85
N LEU A 219 10.17 -20.27 -20.65
CA LEU A 219 10.83 -21.56 -20.39
C LEU A 219 10.02 -22.78 -20.84
N HIS A 220 8.70 -22.66 -20.88
CA HIS A 220 7.79 -23.73 -21.33
C HIS A 220 6.96 -23.29 -22.54
N PRO A 221 7.60 -23.12 -23.72
CA PRO A 221 6.86 -22.85 -24.94
C PRO A 221 5.93 -24.04 -25.23
N VAL A 222 4.65 -23.76 -25.43
CA VAL A 222 3.68 -24.75 -25.90
C VAL A 222 4.16 -25.20 -27.28
N ARG A 223 4.61 -26.45 -27.41
CA ARG A 223 4.83 -27.05 -28.74
C ARG A 223 3.50 -27.01 -29.48
N SER A 224 3.42 -26.19 -30.53
CA SER A 224 2.31 -26.26 -31.46
C SER A 224 2.32 -27.66 -32.08
N PRO A 225 1.23 -28.45 -31.98
CA PRO A 225 1.06 -29.58 -32.87
C PRO A 225 1.02 -29.02 -34.29
N ARG A 226 1.90 -29.54 -35.15
CA ARG A 226 1.82 -29.34 -36.61
C ARG A 226 0.74 -30.24 -37.16
#